data_AF-A0A7W8J6D6-F1
#
_entry.id   AF-A0A7W8J6D6-F1
#
_cell.length_a   1.000
_cell.length_b   1.000
_cell.length_c   1.000
_cell.angle_alpha   90.00
_cell.angle_beta   90.00
_cell.angle_gamma   90.00
#
_symmetry.space_group_name_H-M   'P 1'
#
loop_
_entity.id
_entity.type
_entity.pdbx_description
1 polymer ?
#
loop_
_entity_poly.entity_id
_entity_poly.type
_entity_poly.pdbx_seq_one_letter_code
_entity_poly.pdbx_strand_id
1 'polypeptide(L)'
;MITFIRRRFFYVAILLGALCVTPIASFAQIAVGVSIHVAPPALPVYTQPPCPTPGYLWTPGYWAYGAAGYYWVPGVWVAPPRVGVLWTPPYWGFVGGVYVFHAGYWGPHVGFYGGINYGFGYSGVGFGGGVWAGNVFRYNTAVVNVNTAVIHNTYVNRTVINNTVVNHTSFSGPGGIPAQPTPQERMAMNEQHLQPTVNQLSHQQTASQDRSQWASSNGGRPATAAMNTVNGRRYDQQGRIANGVASGQLTADETKHLENREANLNSTIHNDRQANGGSLTSQERQNINQRQNNISNSIYDDKHNGATQTYGNNEVGQRRYDQQQRLAQGIASGQTPAAGAARTEQREHNINRSIAADRAANGGRLTQQERQNINRRQNGASRQIYRQKHNAAHAPR
;
A
#
# COMPACT_ATOMS: atom_id res chain seq x y z
N MET A 1 -2.01 -26.89 -89.14
CA MET A 1 -3.48 -26.81 -89.37
C MET A 1 -4.14 -26.92 -88.01
N ILE A 2 -4.66 -25.82 -87.45
CA ILE A 2 -6.06 -25.33 -87.59
C ILE A 2 -7.03 -26.36 -86.99
N THR A 3 -7.96 -26.16 -86.05
CA THR A 3 -8.49 -25.06 -85.18
C THR A 3 -9.61 -25.71 -84.30
N PHE A 4 -10.08 -24.97 -83.29
CA PHE A 4 -11.36 -25.05 -82.55
C PHE A 4 -11.33 -25.72 -81.16
N ILE A 5 -11.45 -25.03 -80.02
CA ILE A 5 -12.42 -24.05 -79.49
C ILE A 5 -13.68 -24.69 -78.87
N ARG A 6 -13.80 -24.46 -77.53
CA ARG A 6 -14.98 -24.34 -76.65
C ARG A 6 -15.82 -25.57 -76.30
N ARG A 7 -15.92 -25.84 -74.99
CA ARG A 7 -17.16 -25.62 -74.22
C ARG A 7 -16.89 -25.47 -72.72
N ARG A 8 -17.58 -24.48 -72.15
CA ARG A 8 -17.52 -24.01 -70.75
C ARG A 8 -18.33 -24.93 -69.85
N PHE A 9 -17.82 -25.26 -68.66
CA PHE A 9 -18.64 -25.44 -67.46
C PHE A 9 -17.93 -24.77 -66.28
N PHE A 10 -18.64 -23.83 -65.67
CA PHE A 10 -18.27 -23.13 -64.44
C PHE A 10 -18.34 -24.11 -63.27
N TYR A 11 -17.28 -24.23 -62.47
CA TYR A 11 -17.41 -24.49 -61.04
C TYR A 11 -16.34 -23.70 -60.28
N VAL A 12 -16.79 -22.57 -59.74
CA VAL A 12 -16.19 -21.87 -58.62
C VAL A 12 -16.34 -22.79 -57.40
N ALA A 13 -15.23 -23.20 -56.80
CA ALA A 13 -15.22 -23.77 -55.46
C ALA A 13 -14.06 -23.16 -54.67
N ILE A 14 -14.33 -21.96 -54.15
CA ILE A 14 -13.57 -21.35 -53.05
C ILE A 14 -13.86 -22.23 -51.82
N LEU A 15 -12.93 -23.11 -51.47
CA LEU A 15 -12.98 -23.81 -50.18
C LEU A 15 -12.35 -22.90 -49.12
N LEU A 16 -13.25 -22.32 -48.35
CA LEU A 16 -13.05 -21.57 -47.11
C LEU A 16 -12.04 -22.27 -46.19
N GLY A 17 -10.86 -21.65 -46.05
CA GLY A 17 -10.02 -21.83 -44.88
C GLY A 17 -10.69 -21.17 -43.67
N ALA A 18 -11.60 -21.89 -43.03
CA ALA A 18 -12.11 -21.52 -41.73
C ALA A 18 -10.99 -21.77 -40.69
N LEU A 19 -10.13 -20.76 -40.49
CA LEU A 19 -9.42 -20.62 -39.23
C LEU A 19 -10.51 -20.49 -38.15
N CYS A 20 -10.74 -21.56 -37.39
CA CYS A 20 -11.46 -21.48 -36.13
C CYS A 20 -10.66 -20.58 -35.18
N VAL A 21 -10.86 -19.27 -35.29
CA VAL A 21 -10.60 -18.34 -34.21
C VAL A 21 -11.65 -18.69 -33.16
N THR A 22 -11.25 -19.48 -32.16
CA THR A 22 -12.09 -19.66 -30.98
C THR A 22 -12.30 -18.28 -30.38
N PRO A 23 -13.56 -17.81 -30.19
CA PRO A 23 -13.78 -16.62 -29.41
C PRO A 23 -13.24 -16.92 -28.01
N ILE A 24 -12.20 -16.20 -27.60
CA ILE A 24 -11.83 -16.13 -26.19
C ILE A 24 -13.11 -15.68 -25.49
N ALA A 25 -13.71 -16.57 -24.69
CA ALA A 25 -14.89 -16.24 -23.92
C ALA A 25 -14.58 -14.96 -23.14
N SER A 26 -15.26 -13.87 -23.50
CA SER A 26 -15.31 -12.68 -22.68
C SER A 26 -16.13 -13.06 -21.45
N PHE A 27 -15.46 -13.62 -20.45
CA PHE A 27 -16.07 -13.74 -19.13
C PHE A 27 -16.17 -12.32 -18.58
N ALA A 28 -17.28 -11.65 -18.87
CA ALA A 28 -17.88 -10.79 -17.88
C ALA A 28 -18.22 -11.72 -16.72
N GLN A 29 -17.29 -11.95 -15.79
CA GLN A 29 -17.59 -12.59 -14.52
C GLN A 29 -18.42 -11.59 -13.70
N ILE A 30 -19.68 -11.39 -14.12
CA ILE A 30 -20.73 -11.19 -13.14
C ILE A 30 -20.63 -12.44 -12.28
N ALA A 31 -20.41 -12.30 -10.98
CA ALA A 31 -20.65 -13.38 -10.05
C ALA A 31 -22.15 -13.70 -10.11
N VAL A 32 -22.58 -14.44 -11.14
CA VAL A 32 -23.95 -14.88 -11.35
C VAL A 32 -24.27 -15.80 -10.18
N GLY A 33 -25.05 -15.31 -9.22
CA GLY A 33 -25.76 -16.17 -8.28
C GLY A 33 -25.72 -15.82 -6.79
N VAL A 34 -24.99 -14.79 -6.32
CA VAL A 34 -25.03 -14.42 -4.89
C VAL A 34 -25.65 -13.03 -4.73
N SER A 35 -26.96 -12.99 -4.44
CA SER A 35 -27.66 -11.78 -4.00
C SER A 35 -27.17 -11.40 -2.60
N ILE A 36 -26.17 -10.53 -2.54
CA ILE A 36 -25.64 -10.05 -1.26
C ILE A 36 -26.49 -8.86 -0.83
N HIS A 37 -27.15 -8.97 0.32
CA HIS A 37 -28.03 -7.91 0.85
C HIS A 37 -27.36 -7.06 1.95
N VAL A 38 -26.15 -7.42 2.35
CA VAL A 38 -25.38 -6.71 3.38
C VAL A 38 -24.31 -5.87 2.71
N ALA A 39 -24.22 -4.58 3.07
CA ALA A 39 -23.21 -3.68 2.51
C ALA A 39 -21.78 -4.15 2.84
N PRO A 40 -20.80 -3.95 1.94
CA PRO A 40 -19.40 -4.15 2.29
C PRO A 40 -19.00 -3.20 3.43
N PRO A 41 -18.07 -3.60 4.32
CA PRO A 41 -17.53 -2.70 5.33
C PRO A 41 -16.85 -1.49 4.69
N ALA A 42 -16.63 -0.43 5.47
CA ALA A 42 -15.86 0.73 5.02
C ALA A 42 -14.44 0.33 4.54
N LEU A 43 -13.85 1.11 3.65
CA LEU A 43 -12.47 0.92 3.24
C LEU A 43 -11.53 1.12 4.44
N PRO A 44 -10.61 0.16 4.72
CA PRO A 44 -9.55 0.35 5.68
C PRO A 44 -8.63 1.52 5.30
N VAL A 45 -8.18 2.26 6.31
CA VAL A 45 -7.13 3.28 6.13
C VAL A 45 -5.78 2.61 6.33
N TYR A 46 -4.90 2.73 5.35
CA TYR A 46 -3.56 2.17 5.42
C TYR A 46 -2.58 3.03 4.61
N THR A 47 -1.29 2.74 4.75
CA THR A 47 -0.24 3.39 3.95
C THR A 47 0.24 2.44 2.86
N GLN A 48 0.50 2.98 1.67
CA GLN A 48 1.05 2.19 0.57
C GLN A 48 2.51 1.86 0.86
N PRO A 49 2.92 0.57 0.76
CA PRO A 49 4.32 0.19 0.84
C PRO A 49 5.16 0.82 -0.28
N PRO A 50 6.47 1.01 -0.10
CA PRO A 50 7.33 1.44 -1.19
C PRO A 50 7.29 0.42 -2.32
N CYS A 51 7.22 0.91 -3.56
CA CYS A 51 7.29 0.07 -4.74
C CYS A 51 8.58 -0.77 -4.70
N PRO A 52 8.48 -2.11 -4.81
CA PRO A 52 9.61 -3.01 -4.59
C PRO A 52 10.61 -3.00 -5.75
N THR A 53 10.14 -2.74 -6.97
CA THR A 53 10.95 -2.78 -8.20
C THR A 53 10.29 -1.94 -9.31
N PRO A 54 11.07 -1.33 -10.22
CA PRO A 54 10.51 -0.67 -11.40
C PRO A 54 9.60 -1.60 -12.22
N GLY A 55 8.58 -1.01 -12.84
CA GLY A 55 7.60 -1.69 -13.69
C GLY A 55 6.40 -2.28 -12.96
N TYR A 56 6.41 -2.37 -11.62
CA TYR A 56 5.25 -2.80 -10.86
C TYR A 56 4.21 -1.69 -10.74
N LEU A 57 2.93 -2.06 -10.78
CA LEU A 57 1.79 -1.15 -10.65
C LEU A 57 1.06 -1.42 -9.33
N TRP A 58 0.55 -0.36 -8.73
CA TRP A 58 -0.23 -0.49 -7.51
C TRP A 58 -1.62 -1.03 -7.82
N THR A 59 -2.00 -2.09 -7.12
CA THR A 59 -3.36 -2.62 -7.09
C THR A 59 -3.92 -2.36 -5.69
N PRO A 60 -4.99 -1.56 -5.55
CA PRO A 60 -5.50 -1.22 -4.22
C PRO A 60 -6.16 -2.43 -3.57
N GLY A 61 -6.22 -2.41 -2.24
CA GLY A 61 -6.98 -3.43 -1.51
C GLY A 61 -8.48 -3.27 -1.70
N TYR A 62 -9.22 -4.37 -1.56
CA TYR A 62 -10.67 -4.39 -1.77
C TYR A 62 -11.34 -5.44 -0.89
N TRP A 63 -12.62 -5.23 -0.59
CA TRP A 63 -13.47 -6.26 0.00
C TRP A 63 -13.86 -7.26 -1.08
N ALA A 64 -13.53 -8.53 -0.88
CA ALA A 64 -14.12 -9.65 -1.61
C ALA A 64 -15.19 -10.32 -0.74
N TYR A 65 -15.98 -11.21 -1.32
CA TYR A 65 -17.01 -11.97 -0.60
C TYR A 65 -16.77 -13.47 -0.74
N GLY A 66 -16.98 -14.21 0.35
CA GLY A 66 -16.83 -15.66 0.40
C GLY A 66 -17.76 -16.30 1.41
N ALA A 67 -17.51 -17.56 1.76
CA ALA A 67 -18.41 -18.38 2.57
C ALA A 67 -18.79 -17.76 3.94
N ALA A 68 -17.90 -16.99 4.57
CA ALA A 68 -18.14 -16.35 5.87
C ALA A 68 -18.34 -14.82 5.80
N GLY A 69 -18.81 -14.31 4.65
CA GLY A 69 -19.06 -12.90 4.38
C GLY A 69 -17.91 -12.16 3.69
N TYR A 70 -17.76 -10.88 3.99
CA TYR A 70 -16.69 -10.05 3.42
C TYR A 70 -15.33 -10.38 4.02
N TYR A 71 -14.30 -10.43 3.18
CA TYR A 71 -12.89 -10.50 3.58
C TYR A 71 -12.05 -9.51 2.78
N TRP A 72 -11.04 -8.95 3.43
CA TRP A 72 -10.18 -7.95 2.80
C TRP A 72 -9.06 -8.61 2.01
N VAL A 73 -8.92 -8.22 0.75
CA VAL A 73 -7.73 -8.53 -0.06
C VAL A 73 -6.76 -7.36 0.07
N PRO A 74 -5.55 -7.55 0.63
CA PRO A 74 -4.61 -6.46 0.87
C PRO A 74 -4.21 -5.73 -0.42
N GLY A 75 -4.03 -4.40 -0.36
CA GLY A 75 -3.43 -3.66 -1.47
C GLY A 75 -2.00 -4.11 -1.73
N VAL A 76 -1.57 -4.20 -2.98
CA VAL A 76 -0.29 -4.81 -3.33
C VAL A 76 0.30 -4.28 -4.64
N TRP A 77 1.63 -4.19 -4.71
CA TRP A 77 2.32 -3.94 -5.97
C TRP A 77 2.43 -5.23 -6.80
N VAL A 78 2.04 -5.17 -8.06
CA VAL A 78 2.01 -6.32 -8.98
C VAL A 78 2.68 -5.97 -10.31
N ALA A 79 3.43 -6.92 -10.87
CA ALA A 79 3.90 -6.82 -12.25
C ALA A 79 2.69 -6.90 -13.21
N PRO A 80 2.51 -5.95 -14.12
CA PRO A 80 1.44 -6.04 -15.12
C PRO A 80 1.69 -7.25 -16.04
N PRO A 81 0.64 -7.92 -16.55
CA PRO A 81 0.78 -9.09 -17.41
C PRO A 81 1.49 -8.77 -18.75
N ARG A 82 1.49 -7.50 -19.15
CA ARG A 82 2.28 -6.98 -20.27
C ARG A 82 2.46 -5.47 -20.15
N VAL A 83 3.41 -4.94 -20.90
CA VAL A 83 3.60 -3.49 -21.06
C VAL A 83 2.36 -2.83 -21.66
N GLY A 84 2.07 -1.61 -21.24
CA GLY A 84 1.01 -0.77 -21.80
C GLY A 84 -0.38 -1.02 -21.22
N VAL A 85 -0.52 -1.89 -20.21
CA VAL A 85 -1.78 -2.09 -19.50
C VAL A 85 -1.76 -1.47 -18.11
N LEU A 86 -2.93 -1.05 -17.66
CA LEU A 86 -3.23 -0.49 -16.34
C LEU A 86 -4.28 -1.38 -15.66
N TRP A 87 -4.37 -1.29 -14.34
CA TRP A 87 -5.32 -2.06 -13.56
C TRP A 87 -6.58 -1.24 -13.29
N THR A 88 -7.75 -1.79 -13.61
CA THR A 88 -9.04 -1.32 -13.11
C THR A 88 -9.38 -2.11 -11.85
N PRO A 89 -9.51 -1.45 -10.68
CA PRO A 89 -9.86 -2.12 -9.43
C PRO A 89 -11.23 -2.82 -9.50
N PRO A 90 -11.40 -3.96 -8.82
CA PRO A 90 -12.72 -4.51 -8.59
C PRO A 90 -13.52 -3.57 -7.68
N TYR A 91 -14.85 -3.60 -7.81
CA TYR A 91 -15.72 -2.77 -6.97
C TYR A 91 -17.07 -3.44 -6.69
N TRP A 92 -17.74 -2.98 -5.64
CA TRP A 92 -19.13 -3.33 -5.33
C TRP A 92 -20.07 -2.27 -5.88
N GLY A 93 -21.12 -2.68 -6.58
CA GLY A 93 -22.22 -1.81 -7.02
C GLY A 93 -23.53 -2.24 -6.37
N PHE A 94 -24.26 -1.29 -5.78
CA PHE A 94 -25.62 -1.51 -5.28
C PHE A 94 -26.62 -1.25 -6.40
N VAL A 95 -27.21 -2.32 -6.93
CA VAL A 95 -28.17 -2.27 -8.04
C VAL A 95 -29.31 -3.24 -7.76
N GLY A 96 -30.55 -2.80 -7.91
CA GLY A 96 -31.72 -3.68 -7.76
C GLY A 96 -31.89 -4.28 -6.36
N GLY A 97 -31.43 -3.60 -5.30
CA GLY A 97 -31.56 -4.07 -3.91
C GLY A 97 -30.49 -5.07 -3.46
N VAL A 98 -29.48 -5.34 -4.31
CA VAL A 98 -28.37 -6.24 -4.02
C VAL A 98 -27.03 -5.57 -4.29
N TYR A 99 -25.99 -6.02 -3.58
CA TYR A 99 -24.59 -5.67 -3.83
C TYR A 99 -24.00 -6.66 -4.83
N VAL A 100 -23.58 -6.15 -5.98
CA VAL A 100 -22.99 -6.92 -7.08
C VAL A 100 -21.48 -6.64 -7.14
N PHE A 101 -20.69 -7.71 -7.20
CA PHE A 101 -19.24 -7.59 -7.38
C PHE A 101 -18.89 -7.49 -8.86
N HIS A 102 -18.14 -6.45 -9.21
CA HIS A 102 -17.52 -6.30 -10.51
C HIS A 102 -16.03 -6.64 -10.37
N ALA A 103 -15.61 -7.70 -11.07
CA ALA A 103 -14.21 -8.13 -11.06
C ALA A 103 -13.30 -7.07 -11.72
N GLY A 104 -12.09 -6.93 -11.18
CA GLY A 104 -11.06 -6.06 -11.73
C GLY A 104 -10.39 -6.70 -12.95
N TYR A 105 -9.76 -5.88 -13.78
CA TYR A 105 -9.12 -6.33 -15.00
C TYR A 105 -7.95 -5.44 -15.40
N TRP A 106 -7.09 -5.95 -16.28
CA TRP A 106 -6.06 -5.16 -16.93
C TRP A 106 -6.54 -4.70 -18.32
N GLY A 107 -6.32 -3.44 -18.65
CA GLY A 107 -6.68 -2.86 -19.95
C GLY A 107 -5.73 -1.74 -20.37
N PRO A 108 -5.77 -1.28 -21.63
CA PRO A 108 -4.96 -0.14 -22.06
C PRO A 108 -5.35 1.15 -21.32
N HIS A 109 -6.61 1.26 -20.93
CA HIS A 109 -7.13 2.35 -20.10
C HIS A 109 -7.79 1.81 -18.83
N VAL A 110 -7.83 2.65 -17.79
CA VAL A 110 -8.57 2.34 -16.56
C VAL A 110 -10.04 2.67 -16.79
N GLY A 111 -10.89 1.65 -16.84
CA GLY A 111 -12.34 1.82 -16.88
C GLY A 111 -12.96 2.10 -15.50
N PHE A 112 -14.29 2.14 -15.46
CA PHE A 112 -15.05 2.51 -14.27
C PHE A 112 -14.86 1.49 -13.13
N TYR A 113 -14.59 2.01 -11.94
CA TYR A 113 -14.48 1.22 -10.70
C TYR A 113 -15.41 1.74 -9.59
N GLY A 114 -16.61 2.20 -9.97
CA GLY A 114 -17.65 2.60 -9.01
C GLY A 114 -17.51 4.02 -8.45
N GLY A 115 -16.61 4.85 -8.98
CA GLY A 115 -16.32 6.16 -8.40
C GLY A 115 -15.59 6.12 -7.04
N ILE A 116 -15.20 4.92 -6.59
CA ILE A 116 -14.66 4.69 -5.25
C ILE A 116 -13.23 5.23 -5.16
N ASN A 117 -12.95 6.03 -4.13
CA ASN A 117 -11.59 6.48 -3.88
C ASN A 117 -10.82 5.40 -3.09
N TYR A 118 -10.05 4.59 -3.82
CA TYR A 118 -9.15 3.58 -3.24
C TYR A 118 -7.81 4.17 -2.77
N GLY A 119 -7.56 5.45 -3.02
CA GLY A 119 -6.30 6.12 -2.72
C GLY A 119 -5.17 5.75 -3.70
N PHE A 120 -3.99 6.30 -3.46
CA PHE A 120 -2.74 5.97 -4.17
C PHE A 120 -2.84 6.02 -5.71
N GLY A 121 -3.65 6.96 -6.21
CA GLY A 121 -3.84 7.21 -7.63
C GLY A 121 -5.21 6.81 -8.16
N TYR A 122 -5.99 6.06 -7.39
CA TYR A 122 -7.38 5.73 -7.72
C TYR A 122 -8.33 6.63 -6.95
N SER A 123 -8.49 7.88 -7.40
CA SER A 123 -9.27 8.92 -6.72
C SER A 123 -10.78 8.88 -7.05
N GLY A 124 -11.27 7.75 -7.58
CA GLY A 124 -12.64 7.62 -8.11
C GLY A 124 -12.78 7.71 -9.64
N VAL A 125 -11.81 8.31 -10.35
CA VAL A 125 -11.76 8.29 -11.83
C VAL A 125 -10.32 8.05 -12.31
N GLY A 126 -10.15 7.13 -13.27
CA GLY A 126 -8.87 6.87 -13.92
C GLY A 126 -7.75 6.39 -12.98
N PHE A 127 -6.50 6.70 -13.32
CA PHE A 127 -5.36 6.40 -12.46
C PHE A 127 -4.28 7.48 -12.55
N GLY A 128 -4.02 8.15 -11.42
CA GLY A 128 -3.03 9.23 -11.30
C GLY A 128 -1.65 8.79 -10.78
N GLY A 129 -1.45 7.50 -10.50
CA GLY A 129 -0.22 6.99 -9.89
C GLY A 129 0.97 6.86 -10.84
N GLY A 130 0.76 6.96 -12.15
CA GLY A 130 1.81 6.94 -13.14
C GLY A 130 1.28 6.77 -14.56
N VAL A 131 2.18 6.74 -15.55
CA VAL A 131 1.85 6.62 -16.97
C VAL A 131 2.89 5.78 -17.71
N TRP A 132 2.47 5.07 -18.76
CA TRP A 132 3.39 4.44 -19.69
C TRP A 132 4.04 5.49 -20.61
N ALA A 133 5.36 5.45 -20.74
CA ALA A 133 6.13 6.22 -21.71
C ALA A 133 6.91 5.24 -22.59
N GLY A 134 6.31 4.85 -23.71
CA GLY A 134 6.76 3.69 -24.47
C GLY A 134 6.69 2.43 -23.60
N ASN A 135 7.82 1.71 -23.48
CA ASN A 135 7.90 0.48 -22.69
C ASN A 135 8.26 0.67 -21.22
N VAL A 136 8.42 1.92 -20.77
CA VAL A 136 8.80 2.25 -19.39
C VAL A 136 7.61 2.88 -18.67
N PHE A 137 7.20 2.27 -17.56
CA PHE A 137 6.21 2.88 -16.68
C PHE A 137 6.86 4.00 -15.87
N ARG A 138 6.32 5.23 -15.90
CA ARG A 138 6.81 6.37 -15.11
C ARG A 138 5.90 6.58 -13.91
N TYR A 139 6.47 6.77 -12.73
CA TYR A 139 5.73 6.91 -11.48
C TYR A 139 5.48 8.37 -11.10
N ASN A 140 4.25 8.68 -10.68
CA ASN A 140 3.92 9.98 -10.11
C ASN A 140 4.18 9.97 -8.58
N THR A 141 5.32 10.48 -8.15
CA THR A 141 5.71 10.45 -6.72
C THR A 141 4.92 11.45 -5.87
N ALA A 142 4.03 12.25 -6.46
CA ALA A 142 3.04 13.00 -5.69
C ALA A 142 1.97 12.08 -5.05
N VAL A 143 1.78 10.88 -5.62
CA VAL A 143 0.63 10.02 -5.36
C VAL A 143 1.03 8.65 -4.84
N VAL A 144 2.08 8.07 -5.42
CA VAL A 144 2.53 6.71 -5.07
C VAL A 144 3.87 6.72 -4.32
N ASN A 145 4.02 5.79 -3.39
CA ASN A 145 5.20 5.58 -2.59
C ASN A 145 6.26 4.81 -3.38
N VAL A 146 7.26 5.54 -3.88
CA VAL A 146 8.34 5.01 -4.70
C VAL A 146 9.66 5.53 -4.15
N ASN A 147 10.64 4.63 -3.95
CA ASN A 147 11.98 5.03 -3.55
C ASN A 147 12.75 5.57 -4.76
N THR A 148 12.91 6.89 -4.83
CA THR A 148 13.58 7.58 -5.94
C THR A 148 15.09 7.33 -6.02
N ALA A 149 15.69 6.74 -4.97
CA ALA A 149 17.08 6.30 -5.00
C ALA A 149 17.27 5.01 -5.81
N VAL A 150 16.21 4.22 -6.01
CA VAL A 150 16.23 2.95 -6.76
C VAL A 150 15.45 3.06 -8.08
N ILE A 151 14.36 3.82 -8.07
CA ILE A 151 13.43 3.96 -9.19
C ILE A 151 13.55 5.39 -9.72
N HIS A 152 14.18 5.55 -10.88
CA HIS A 152 14.51 6.87 -11.45
C HIS A 152 13.51 7.37 -12.51
N ASN A 153 12.69 6.48 -13.05
CA ASN A 153 11.58 6.76 -13.96
C ASN A 153 10.40 7.38 -13.20
N THR A 154 10.59 8.58 -12.67
CA THR A 154 9.60 9.30 -11.85
C THR A 154 9.25 10.67 -12.41
N TYR A 155 8.14 11.24 -11.96
CA TYR A 155 7.73 12.62 -12.17
C TYR A 155 6.80 13.06 -11.04
N VAL A 156 6.47 14.35 -10.99
CA VAL A 156 5.55 14.92 -10.00
C VAL A 156 4.42 15.64 -10.72
N ASN A 157 3.20 15.16 -10.56
CA ASN A 157 1.99 15.87 -10.97
C ASN A 157 1.02 15.92 -9.78
N ARG A 158 0.76 17.12 -9.25
CA ARG A 158 -0.13 17.33 -8.10
C ARG A 158 -1.58 17.65 -8.48
N THR A 159 -1.87 17.90 -9.76
CA THR A 159 -3.24 18.25 -10.18
C THR A 159 -4.23 17.11 -9.93
N VAL A 160 -3.73 15.87 -9.93
CA VAL A 160 -4.51 14.65 -9.65
C VAL A 160 -4.91 14.50 -8.17
N ILE A 161 -4.34 15.28 -7.25
CA ILE A 161 -4.63 15.20 -5.80
C ILE A 161 -5.71 16.21 -5.41
N ASN A 162 -5.70 17.40 -6.02
CA ASN A 162 -6.52 18.54 -5.61
C ASN A 162 -8.04 18.32 -5.74
N ASN A 163 -8.48 17.28 -6.46
CA ASN A 163 -9.90 17.00 -6.70
C ASN A 163 -10.39 15.72 -6.00
N THR A 164 -9.71 15.31 -4.92
CA THR A 164 -9.95 14.01 -4.26
C THR A 164 -10.80 14.18 -3.01
N VAL A 165 -12.06 13.73 -3.05
CA VAL A 165 -12.86 13.57 -1.82
C VAL A 165 -12.39 12.31 -1.10
N VAL A 166 -11.85 12.45 0.11
CA VAL A 166 -11.48 11.31 0.95
C VAL A 166 -12.72 10.86 1.70
N ASN A 167 -13.32 9.76 1.28
CA ASN A 167 -14.35 9.03 2.02
C ASN A 167 -13.95 7.56 2.11
N HIS A 168 -14.45 6.85 3.12
CA HIS A 168 -14.16 5.42 3.31
C HIS A 168 -15.28 4.53 2.73
N THR A 169 -16.07 5.06 1.80
CA THR A 169 -17.16 4.31 1.17
C THR A 169 -16.58 3.25 0.23
N SER A 170 -17.09 2.02 0.31
CA SER A 170 -16.53 0.85 -0.40
C SER A 170 -17.42 0.30 -1.52
N PHE A 171 -18.52 0.99 -1.84
CA PHE A 171 -19.45 0.59 -2.90
C PHE A 171 -20.07 1.80 -3.62
N SER A 172 -20.51 1.55 -4.85
CA SER A 172 -21.20 2.49 -5.73
C SER A 172 -22.72 2.31 -5.65
N GLY A 173 -23.49 3.35 -5.95
CA GLY A 173 -24.97 3.32 -6.00
C GLY A 173 -25.63 3.97 -4.77
N PRO A 174 -26.97 3.86 -4.64
CA PRO A 174 -27.71 4.43 -3.52
C PRO A 174 -27.15 3.99 -2.16
N GLY A 175 -26.92 4.95 -1.25
CA GLY A 175 -26.28 4.71 0.05
C GLY A 175 -24.75 4.59 0.01
N GLY A 176 -24.15 4.54 -1.18
CA GLY A 176 -22.72 4.54 -1.44
C GLY A 176 -22.29 5.75 -2.25
N ILE A 177 -21.35 5.56 -3.17
CA ILE A 177 -20.92 6.61 -4.11
C ILE A 177 -21.92 6.69 -5.28
N PRO A 178 -22.61 7.83 -5.51
CA PRO A 178 -23.56 7.97 -6.61
C PRO A 178 -22.84 8.32 -7.93
N ALA A 179 -21.78 7.59 -8.28
CA ALA A 179 -21.01 7.81 -9.50
C ALA A 179 -21.57 7.03 -10.69
N GLN A 180 -21.39 7.59 -11.88
CA GLN A 180 -21.70 6.96 -13.16
C GLN A 180 -20.44 6.97 -14.02
N PRO A 181 -20.25 5.95 -14.89
CA PRO A 181 -19.09 5.89 -15.76
C PRO A 181 -19.08 7.05 -16.75
N THR A 182 -17.97 7.78 -16.80
CA THR A 182 -17.68 8.81 -17.80
C THR A 182 -17.63 8.20 -19.21
N PRO A 183 -17.78 8.99 -20.28
CA PRO A 183 -17.64 8.47 -21.65
C PRO A 183 -16.32 7.70 -21.89
N GLN A 184 -15.21 8.20 -21.34
CA GLN A 184 -13.90 7.57 -21.45
C GLN A 184 -13.85 6.23 -20.69
N GLU A 185 -14.40 6.18 -19.48
CA GLU A 185 -14.48 4.93 -18.73
C GLU A 185 -15.39 3.91 -19.41
N ARG A 186 -16.51 4.34 -20.02
CA ARG A 186 -17.36 3.45 -20.83
C ARG A 186 -16.62 2.89 -22.03
N MET A 187 -15.79 3.69 -22.70
CA MET A 187 -14.94 3.19 -23.77
C MET A 187 -13.97 2.13 -23.24
N ALA A 188 -13.26 2.42 -22.15
CA ALA A 188 -12.33 1.48 -21.51
C ALA A 188 -13.01 0.19 -21.05
N MET A 189 -14.25 0.25 -20.55
CA MET A 189 -15.04 -0.92 -20.17
C MET A 189 -15.39 -1.85 -21.35
N ASN A 190 -15.37 -1.34 -22.59
CA ASN A 190 -15.67 -2.10 -23.80
C ASN A 190 -14.39 -2.55 -24.55
N GLU A 191 -13.20 -2.18 -24.06
CA GLU A 191 -11.93 -2.62 -24.63
C GLU A 191 -11.67 -4.10 -24.34
N GLN A 192 -10.69 -4.68 -25.04
CA GLN A 192 -10.21 -6.01 -24.70
C GLN A 192 -9.50 -6.00 -23.34
N HIS A 193 -9.98 -6.82 -22.42
CA HIS A 193 -9.43 -6.94 -21.08
C HIS A 193 -8.59 -8.20 -20.90
N LEU A 194 -7.54 -8.10 -20.10
CA LEU A 194 -6.82 -9.25 -19.57
C LEU A 194 -7.29 -9.50 -18.14
N GLN A 195 -7.51 -10.77 -17.84
CA GLN A 195 -7.93 -11.21 -16.52
C GLN A 195 -6.84 -10.94 -15.46
N PRO A 196 -7.19 -10.92 -14.17
CA PRO A 196 -6.21 -10.87 -13.09
C PRO A 196 -5.13 -11.95 -13.27
N THR A 197 -3.87 -11.61 -12.96
CA THR A 197 -2.77 -12.57 -13.06
C THR A 197 -2.94 -13.71 -12.05
N VAL A 198 -2.27 -14.84 -12.29
CA VAL A 198 -2.22 -15.97 -11.33
C VAL A 198 -1.76 -15.51 -9.94
N ASN A 199 -0.81 -14.57 -9.89
CA ASN A 199 -0.33 -13.97 -8.65
C ASN A 199 -1.44 -13.19 -7.93
N GLN A 200 -2.26 -12.41 -8.64
CA GLN A 200 -3.40 -11.71 -8.04
C GLN A 200 -4.48 -12.68 -7.55
N LEU A 201 -4.77 -13.74 -8.31
CA LEU A 201 -5.73 -14.78 -7.89
C LEU A 201 -5.23 -15.53 -6.65
N SER A 202 -3.95 -15.89 -6.60
CA SER A 202 -3.31 -16.51 -5.44
C SER A 202 -3.34 -15.59 -4.21
N HIS A 203 -3.11 -14.29 -4.40
CA HIS A 203 -3.20 -13.27 -3.35
C HIS A 203 -4.62 -13.18 -2.75
N GLN A 204 -5.65 -13.14 -3.60
CA GLN A 204 -7.03 -13.17 -3.17
C GLN A 204 -7.39 -14.48 -2.44
N GLN A 205 -6.96 -15.62 -2.98
CA GLN A 205 -7.22 -16.93 -2.36
C GLN A 205 -6.57 -17.02 -0.97
N THR A 206 -5.33 -16.55 -0.84
CA THR A 206 -4.62 -16.48 0.45
C THR A 206 -5.38 -15.60 1.45
N ALA A 207 -5.85 -14.43 1.02
CA ALA A 207 -6.65 -13.54 1.84
C ALA A 207 -7.98 -14.19 2.28
N SER A 208 -8.64 -14.96 1.41
CA SER A 208 -9.85 -15.69 1.76
C SER A 208 -9.61 -16.78 2.82
N GLN A 209 -8.42 -17.36 2.88
CA GLN A 209 -8.08 -18.42 3.83
C GLN A 209 -7.61 -17.85 5.18
N ASP A 210 -7.19 -16.59 5.23
CA ASP A 210 -6.74 -15.95 6.45
C ASP A 210 -7.92 -15.37 7.24
N ARG A 211 -8.30 -16.06 8.33
CA ARG A 211 -9.43 -15.65 9.18
C ARG A 211 -9.31 -14.21 9.69
N SER A 212 -8.09 -13.69 9.87
CA SER A 212 -7.84 -12.31 10.31
C SER A 212 -8.20 -11.24 9.27
N GLN A 213 -8.48 -11.63 8.02
CA GLN A 213 -8.96 -10.73 6.96
C GLN A 213 -10.49 -10.65 6.88
N TRP A 214 -11.21 -11.55 7.55
CA TRP A 214 -12.67 -11.60 7.48
C TRP A 214 -13.32 -10.56 8.37
N ALA A 215 -14.24 -9.78 7.80
CA ALA A 215 -15.02 -8.78 8.52
C ALA A 215 -15.80 -9.40 9.70
N SER A 216 -16.29 -10.64 9.54
CA SER A 216 -16.95 -11.39 10.59
C SER A 216 -16.06 -11.74 11.78
N SER A 217 -14.73 -11.67 11.62
CA SER A 217 -13.75 -11.94 12.70
C SER A 217 -13.11 -10.68 13.27
N ASN A 218 -13.05 -9.61 12.49
CA ASN A 218 -12.29 -8.40 12.86
C ASN A 218 -13.13 -7.11 12.85
N GLY A 219 -14.46 -7.21 12.66
CA GLY A 219 -15.36 -6.06 12.62
C GLY A 219 -15.13 -5.12 11.44
N GLY A 220 -14.58 -5.63 10.33
CA GLY A 220 -14.20 -4.82 9.16
C GLY A 220 -12.83 -4.15 9.27
N ARG A 221 -11.99 -4.56 10.23
CA ARG A 221 -10.63 -4.03 10.46
C ARG A 221 -9.59 -5.12 10.15
N PRO A 222 -9.17 -5.28 8.88
CA PRO A 222 -8.27 -6.36 8.50
C PRO A 222 -6.91 -6.25 9.17
N ALA A 223 -6.35 -7.39 9.59
CA ALA A 223 -5.01 -7.42 10.19
C ALA A 223 -3.89 -7.06 9.19
N THR A 224 -4.17 -7.16 7.88
CA THR A 224 -3.21 -6.85 6.81
C THR A 224 -3.90 -6.00 5.76
N ALA A 225 -3.77 -4.69 5.86
CA ALA A 225 -4.41 -3.82 4.88
C ALA A 225 -3.65 -3.72 3.54
N ALA A 226 -2.31 -3.86 3.57
CA ALA A 226 -1.45 -3.80 2.39
C ALA A 226 -0.18 -4.67 2.49
N MET A 227 0.39 -5.01 1.34
CA MET A 227 1.60 -5.83 1.15
C MET A 227 2.51 -5.25 0.06
N ASN A 228 3.83 -5.42 0.19
CA ASN A 228 4.78 -4.86 -0.77
C ASN A 228 4.83 -5.62 -2.11
N THR A 229 4.57 -6.93 -2.11
CA THR A 229 4.45 -7.80 -3.30
C THR A 229 3.42 -8.89 -3.01
N VAL A 230 2.91 -9.56 -4.05
CA VAL A 230 2.14 -10.80 -3.88
C VAL A 230 3.00 -11.81 -3.11
N ASN A 231 2.41 -12.45 -2.09
CA ASN A 231 3.10 -13.33 -1.14
C ASN A 231 4.28 -12.64 -0.39
N GLY A 232 4.34 -11.30 -0.43
CA GLY A 232 5.37 -10.46 0.15
C GLY A 232 5.24 -10.23 1.65
N ARG A 233 5.87 -9.17 2.15
CA ARG A 233 5.79 -8.74 3.56
C ARG A 233 4.42 -8.11 3.84
N ARG A 234 3.83 -8.43 4.99
CA ARG A 234 2.65 -7.74 5.54
C ARG A 234 3.13 -6.37 6.06
N TYR A 235 2.67 -5.26 5.50
CA TYR A 235 3.31 -3.94 5.67
C TYR A 235 2.68 -3.04 6.77
N ASP A 236 1.67 -3.51 7.50
CA ASP A 236 0.88 -2.62 8.37
C ASP A 236 1.42 -2.40 9.80
N GLN A 237 2.47 -3.10 10.24
CA GLN A 237 3.02 -2.94 11.60
C GLN A 237 3.83 -1.64 11.75
N GLN A 238 4.68 -1.34 10.77
CA GLN A 238 5.47 -0.09 10.76
C GLN A 238 4.60 1.16 10.59
N GLY A 239 3.51 1.09 9.84
CA GLY A 239 2.56 2.22 9.71
C GLY A 239 1.88 2.57 11.03
N ARG A 240 1.54 1.57 11.84
CA ARG A 240 0.92 1.76 13.17
C ARG A 240 1.89 2.26 14.23
N ILE A 241 3.14 1.77 14.20
CA ILE A 241 4.23 2.29 15.05
C ILE A 241 4.49 3.75 14.70
N ALA A 242 4.63 4.08 13.41
CA ALA A 242 4.81 5.45 12.96
C ALA A 242 3.64 6.37 13.34
N ASN A 243 2.39 5.90 13.24
CA ASN A 243 1.22 6.65 13.68
C ASN A 243 1.23 6.88 15.20
N GLY A 244 1.57 5.87 16.01
CA GLY A 244 1.67 6.00 17.46
C GLY A 244 2.77 6.97 17.90
N VAL A 245 3.92 6.97 17.22
CA VAL A 245 4.99 7.97 17.43
C VAL A 245 4.50 9.36 17.05
N ALA A 246 3.84 9.51 15.90
CA ALA A 246 3.38 10.80 15.40
C ALA A 246 2.28 11.44 16.26
N SER A 247 1.39 10.61 16.83
CA SER A 247 0.31 11.03 17.73
C SER A 247 0.77 11.18 19.19
N GLY A 248 2.01 10.78 19.52
CA GLY A 248 2.53 10.78 20.89
C GLY A 248 1.97 9.68 21.79
N GLN A 249 1.24 8.72 21.20
CA GLN A 249 0.67 7.54 21.86
C GLN A 249 1.70 6.43 22.09
N LEU A 250 2.87 6.48 21.44
CA LEU A 250 3.99 5.59 21.72
C LEU A 250 5.18 6.40 22.21
N THR A 251 5.81 5.91 23.27
CA THR A 251 7.10 6.42 23.75
C THR A 251 8.25 5.88 22.89
N ALA A 252 9.42 6.52 23.00
CA ALA A 252 10.60 6.09 22.26
C ALA A 252 11.06 4.68 22.63
N ASP A 253 10.93 4.27 23.90
CA ASP A 253 11.34 2.94 24.35
C ASP A 253 10.37 1.84 23.89
N GLU A 254 9.06 2.11 23.91
CA GLU A 254 8.04 1.22 23.32
C GLU A 254 8.25 1.09 21.82
N THR A 255 8.47 2.21 21.12
CA THR A 255 8.76 2.23 19.68
C THR A 255 9.98 1.37 19.36
N LYS A 256 11.09 1.54 20.07
CA LYS A 256 12.30 0.74 19.90
C LYS A 256 12.06 -0.75 20.12
N HIS A 257 11.26 -1.10 21.13
CA HIS A 257 10.93 -2.48 21.44
C HIS A 257 10.07 -3.12 20.34
N LEU A 258 9.07 -2.39 19.83
CA LEU A 258 8.23 -2.81 18.72
C LEU A 258 9.04 -2.98 17.43
N GLU A 259 9.95 -2.05 17.12
CA GLU A 259 10.87 -2.13 15.96
C GLU A 259 11.83 -3.33 16.06
N ASN A 260 12.35 -3.64 17.25
CA ASN A 260 13.19 -4.82 17.44
C ASN A 260 12.42 -6.13 17.23
N ARG A 261 11.16 -6.19 17.66
CA ARG A 261 10.30 -7.36 17.43
C ARG A 261 10.00 -7.54 15.94
N GLU A 262 9.71 -6.44 15.23
CA GLU A 262 9.54 -6.42 13.77
C GLU A 262 10.81 -6.87 13.04
N ALA A 263 11.98 -6.37 13.42
CA ALA A 263 13.26 -6.74 12.81
C ALA A 263 13.57 -8.23 12.97
N ASN A 264 13.30 -8.81 14.16
CA ASN A 264 13.47 -10.23 14.42
C ASN A 264 12.52 -11.09 13.59
N LEU A 265 11.26 -10.68 13.46
CA LEU A 265 10.28 -11.35 12.61
C LEU A 265 10.71 -11.31 11.13
N ASN A 266 11.14 -10.15 10.65
CA ASN A 266 11.62 -9.99 9.27
C ASN A 266 12.85 -10.86 8.99
N SER A 267 13.77 -10.98 9.95
CA SER A 267 14.94 -11.87 9.84
C SER A 267 14.53 -13.34 9.81
N THR A 268 13.53 -13.72 10.61
CA THR A 268 12.95 -15.08 10.59
C THR A 268 12.37 -15.39 9.20
N ILE A 269 11.52 -14.51 8.67
CA ILE A 269 10.91 -14.66 7.34
C ILE A 269 11.97 -14.78 6.24
N HIS A 270 13.06 -14.00 6.34
CA HIS A 270 14.15 -14.06 5.38
C HIS A 270 14.87 -15.42 5.40
N ASN A 271 15.24 -15.89 6.59
CA ASN A 271 15.94 -17.16 6.77
C ASN A 271 15.07 -18.34 6.33
N ASP A 272 13.79 -18.36 6.72
CA ASP A 272 12.85 -19.42 6.34
C ASP A 272 12.67 -19.48 4.82
N ARG A 273 12.57 -18.31 4.15
CA ARG A 273 12.52 -18.27 2.68
C ARG A 273 13.81 -18.74 2.05
N GLN A 274 14.97 -18.36 2.57
CA GLN A 274 16.26 -18.84 2.03
C GLN A 274 16.40 -20.35 2.16
N ALA A 275 15.95 -20.92 3.28
CA ALA A 275 15.97 -22.37 3.49
C ALA A 275 15.04 -23.13 2.52
N ASN A 276 13.94 -22.50 2.10
CA ASN A 276 12.88 -23.14 1.31
C ASN A 276 12.82 -22.65 -0.16
N GLY A 277 13.97 -22.30 -0.75
CA GLY A 277 14.05 -21.93 -2.17
C GLY A 277 13.23 -20.69 -2.54
N GLY A 278 13.06 -19.76 -1.60
CA GLY A 278 12.30 -18.52 -1.74
C GLY A 278 10.85 -18.58 -1.26
N SER A 279 10.35 -19.74 -0.83
CA SER A 279 8.96 -19.93 -0.40
C SER A 279 8.83 -20.10 1.12
N LEU A 280 7.62 -20.02 1.67
CA LEU A 280 7.33 -20.35 3.08
C LEU A 280 6.43 -21.58 3.15
N THR A 281 6.76 -22.50 4.05
CA THR A 281 5.90 -23.66 4.35
C THR A 281 4.60 -23.21 5.02
N SER A 282 3.61 -24.11 5.07
CA SER A 282 2.34 -23.84 5.77
C SER A 282 2.56 -23.60 7.26
N GLN A 283 3.50 -24.33 7.88
CA GLN A 283 3.82 -24.19 9.31
C GLN A 283 4.53 -22.87 9.61
N GLU A 284 5.49 -22.47 8.78
CA GLU A 284 6.18 -21.18 8.91
C GLU A 284 5.20 -20.02 8.74
N ARG A 285 4.28 -20.11 7.78
CA ARG A 285 3.21 -19.12 7.61
C ARG A 285 2.35 -18.99 8.87
N GLN A 286 1.98 -20.10 9.51
CA GLN A 286 1.23 -20.05 10.77
C GLN A 286 2.05 -19.41 11.91
N ASN A 287 3.31 -19.79 12.05
CA ASN A 287 4.21 -19.22 13.06
C ASN A 287 4.43 -17.71 12.85
N ILE A 288 4.61 -17.28 11.60
CA ILE A 288 4.73 -15.88 11.21
C ILE A 288 3.45 -15.13 11.57
N ASN A 289 2.27 -15.69 11.22
CA ASN A 289 0.98 -15.07 11.56
C ASN A 289 0.78 -14.90 13.07
N GLN A 290 1.16 -15.90 13.88
CA GLN A 290 1.10 -15.81 15.34
C GLN A 290 2.02 -14.71 15.88
N ARG A 291 3.26 -14.65 15.40
CA ARG A 291 4.22 -13.61 15.80
C ARG A 291 3.73 -12.21 15.40
N GLN A 292 3.10 -12.09 14.23
CA GLN A 292 2.51 -10.84 13.77
C GLN A 292 1.33 -10.40 14.63
N ASN A 293 0.46 -11.32 15.02
CA ASN A 293 -0.64 -11.04 15.94
C ASN A 293 -0.12 -10.59 17.31
N ASN A 294 0.95 -11.20 17.82
CA ASN A 294 1.57 -10.79 19.08
C ASN A 294 2.16 -9.38 19.01
N ILE A 295 2.82 -9.03 17.90
CA ILE A 295 3.33 -7.67 17.69
C ILE A 295 2.17 -6.69 17.51
N SER A 296 1.12 -7.08 16.78
CA SER A 296 -0.10 -6.28 16.64
C SER A 296 -0.74 -5.97 18.00
N ASN A 297 -0.84 -6.94 18.90
CA ASN A 297 -1.35 -6.73 20.24
C ASN A 297 -0.42 -5.81 21.05
N SER A 298 0.90 -6.03 20.96
CA SER A 298 1.89 -5.15 21.62
C SER A 298 1.76 -3.69 21.17
N ILE A 299 1.61 -3.43 19.86
CA ILE A 299 1.39 -2.08 19.32
C ILE A 299 0.07 -1.49 19.83
N TYR A 300 -0.97 -2.31 20.02
CA TYR A 300 -2.25 -1.84 20.57
C TYR A 300 -2.12 -1.49 22.05
N ASP A 301 -1.52 -2.38 22.84
CA ASP A 301 -1.33 -2.22 24.28
C ASP A 301 -0.46 -0.99 24.57
N ASP A 302 0.66 -0.84 23.87
CA ASP A 302 1.57 0.30 24.04
C ASP A 302 0.90 1.63 23.65
N LYS A 303 -0.05 1.63 22.69
CA LYS A 303 -0.83 2.83 22.32
C LYS A 303 -1.92 3.22 23.34
N HIS A 304 -2.34 2.29 24.21
CA HIS A 304 -3.48 2.46 25.12
C HIS A 304 -3.11 2.31 26.60
N ASN A 305 -1.84 2.09 26.93
CA ASN A 305 -1.36 1.91 28.31
C ASN A 305 -1.34 3.21 29.16
N GLY A 306 -1.83 4.33 28.61
CA GLY A 306 -1.87 5.63 29.28
C GLY A 306 -0.53 6.36 29.35
N ALA A 307 0.57 5.74 28.94
CA ALA A 307 1.85 6.41 28.77
C ALA A 307 1.77 7.29 27.52
N THR A 308 1.82 8.60 27.70
CA THR A 308 1.87 9.57 26.60
C THR A 308 3.19 10.33 26.67
N GLN A 309 3.82 10.61 25.53
CA GLN A 309 4.96 11.52 25.49
C GLN A 309 4.48 12.95 25.77
N THR A 310 4.53 13.40 27.03
CA THR A 310 4.24 14.79 27.38
C THR A 310 5.43 15.68 26.98
N TYR A 311 5.40 16.22 25.77
CA TYR A 311 6.31 17.30 25.38
C TYR A 311 5.77 18.61 25.98
N GLY A 312 6.28 19.02 27.15
CA GLY A 312 5.78 20.22 27.83
C GLY A 312 5.71 21.44 26.90
N ASN A 313 4.69 22.30 27.06
CA ASN A 313 4.39 23.49 26.25
C ASN A 313 5.48 24.58 26.37
N ASN A 314 6.67 24.32 25.84
CA ASN A 314 7.77 25.26 25.72
C ASN A 314 8.62 24.95 24.48
N GLU A 315 9.42 25.92 24.04
CA GLU A 315 10.24 25.84 22.82
C GLU A 315 11.14 24.58 22.79
N VAL A 316 11.62 24.11 23.94
CA VAL A 316 12.44 22.90 24.07
C VAL A 316 11.62 21.63 23.83
N GLY A 317 10.36 21.61 24.26
CA GLY A 317 9.40 20.53 24.00
C GLY A 317 8.97 20.45 22.53
N GLN A 318 8.60 21.58 21.92
CA GLN A 318 8.27 21.65 20.49
C GLN A 318 9.45 21.26 19.60
N ARG A 319 10.66 21.73 19.92
CA ARG A 319 11.86 21.40 19.14
C ARG A 319 12.22 19.91 19.23
N ARG A 320 11.93 19.26 20.37
CA ARG A 320 12.07 17.81 20.55
C ARG A 320 11.05 17.02 19.71
N TYR A 321 9.80 17.49 19.64
CA TYR A 321 8.77 16.92 18.75
C TYR A 321 9.19 16.98 17.28
N ASP A 322 9.66 18.13 16.80
CA ASP A 322 10.10 18.31 15.41
C ASP A 322 11.33 17.46 15.04
N GLN A 323 12.22 17.19 16.01
CA GLN A 323 13.38 16.32 15.82
C GLN A 323 12.99 14.84 15.70
N GLN A 324 12.03 14.39 16.52
CA GLN A 324 11.49 13.03 16.49
C GLN A 324 10.75 12.75 15.17
N GLN A 325 9.93 13.71 14.71
CA GLN A 325 9.23 13.64 13.43
C GLN A 325 10.20 13.48 12.25
N ARG A 326 11.32 14.21 12.26
CA ARG A 326 12.35 14.11 11.19
C ARG A 326 13.10 12.79 11.20
N LEU A 327 13.31 12.20 12.39
CA LEU A 327 13.93 10.89 12.54
C LEU A 327 12.98 9.79 12.04
N ALA A 328 11.71 9.84 12.44
CA ALA A 328 10.66 8.93 11.99
C ALA A 328 10.47 8.99 10.45
N GLN A 329 10.42 10.20 9.89
CA GLN A 329 10.38 10.38 8.43
C GLN A 329 11.64 9.86 7.73
N GLY A 330 12.83 10.03 8.33
CA GLY A 330 14.09 9.53 7.79
C GLY A 330 14.18 8.00 7.77
N ILE A 331 13.67 7.35 8.82
CA ILE A 331 13.57 5.87 8.90
C ILE A 331 12.52 5.36 7.90
N ALA A 332 11.33 5.96 7.88
CA ALA A 332 10.23 5.57 6.99
C ALA A 332 10.58 5.74 5.50
N SER A 333 11.41 6.73 5.16
CA SER A 333 11.90 6.96 3.79
C SER A 333 13.20 6.21 3.45
N GLY A 334 13.78 5.46 4.40
CA GLY A 334 15.06 4.75 4.22
C GLY A 334 16.29 5.66 4.15
N GLN A 335 16.13 6.96 4.39
CA GLN A 335 17.21 7.97 4.34
C GLN A 335 18.12 7.94 5.58
N THR A 336 17.66 7.31 6.67
CA THR A 336 18.43 7.13 7.91
C THR A 336 18.57 5.64 8.22
N PRO A 337 19.78 5.06 8.14
CA PRO A 337 20.03 3.68 8.55
C PRO A 337 19.69 3.48 10.03
N ALA A 338 19.11 2.34 10.41
CA ALA A 338 18.68 2.05 11.79
C ALA A 338 19.79 2.25 12.84
N ALA A 339 21.04 1.88 12.51
CA ALA A 339 22.19 2.11 13.38
C ALA A 339 22.56 3.61 13.54
N GLY A 340 22.28 4.43 12.53
CA GLY A 340 22.45 5.88 12.57
C GLY A 340 21.36 6.56 13.38
N ALA A 341 20.11 6.08 13.28
CA ALA A 341 18.98 6.50 14.10
C ALA A 341 19.23 6.19 15.58
N ALA A 342 19.65 4.97 15.92
CA ALA A 342 19.92 4.54 17.30
C ALA A 342 20.97 5.41 18.01
N ARG A 343 22.05 5.82 17.32
CA ARG A 343 23.06 6.73 17.89
C ARG A 343 22.52 8.13 18.16
N THR A 344 21.64 8.61 17.28
CA THR A 344 21.02 9.92 17.43
C THR A 344 19.98 9.91 18.54
N GLU A 345 19.19 8.84 18.67
CA GLU A 345 18.29 8.61 19.80
C GLU A 345 19.01 8.54 21.14
N GLN A 346 20.14 7.84 21.21
CA GLN A 346 20.92 7.76 22.45
C GLN A 346 21.46 9.13 22.87
N ARG A 347 21.83 9.98 21.90
CA ARG A 347 22.25 11.36 22.15
C ARG A 347 21.08 12.24 22.63
N GLU A 348 19.90 12.07 22.05
CA GLU A 348 18.66 12.73 22.52
C GLU A 348 18.26 12.28 23.92
N HIS A 349 18.39 10.99 24.24
CA HIS A 349 18.10 10.46 25.56
C HIS A 349 19.04 11.06 26.63
N ASN A 350 20.31 11.27 26.30
CA ASN A 350 21.26 11.95 27.18
C ASN A 350 20.97 13.44 27.36
N ILE A 351 20.36 14.11 26.36
CA ILE A 351 19.88 15.50 26.48
C ILE A 351 18.64 15.54 27.37
N ASN A 352 17.71 14.60 27.21
CA ASN A 352 16.50 14.54 28.03
C ASN A 352 16.80 14.22 29.50
N ARG A 353 17.75 13.32 29.76
CA ARG A 353 18.20 13.00 31.12
C ARG A 353 18.80 14.23 31.82
N SER A 354 19.58 15.04 31.11
CA SER A 354 20.09 16.29 31.71
C SER A 354 18.98 17.31 31.93
N ILE A 355 18.04 17.48 30.99
CA ILE A 355 16.89 18.39 31.18
C ILE A 355 16.09 18.02 32.44
N ALA A 356 15.87 16.73 32.67
CA ALA A 356 15.16 16.25 33.85
C ALA A 356 15.95 16.53 35.14
N ALA A 357 17.26 16.27 35.14
CA ALA A 357 18.14 16.58 36.27
C ALA A 357 18.20 18.09 36.57
N ASP A 358 18.36 18.92 35.54
CA ASP A 358 18.42 20.38 35.65
C ASP A 358 17.10 20.96 36.19
N ARG A 359 15.94 20.44 35.74
CA ARG A 359 14.64 20.85 36.28
C ARG A 359 14.45 20.39 37.73
N ALA A 360 14.89 19.18 38.07
CA ALA A 360 14.82 18.68 39.44
C ALA A 360 15.66 19.54 40.40
N ALA A 361 16.83 19.99 39.96
CA ALA A 361 17.71 20.88 40.73
C ALA A 361 17.14 22.30 40.94
N ASN A 362 16.25 22.76 40.06
CA ASN A 362 15.79 24.14 40.01
C ASN A 362 14.27 24.30 40.24
N GLY A 363 13.68 23.44 41.07
CA GLY A 363 12.26 23.54 41.45
C GLY A 363 11.29 23.44 40.26
N GLY A 364 11.66 22.65 39.25
CA GLY A 364 10.86 22.41 38.04
C GLY A 364 11.11 23.37 36.89
N ARG A 365 11.98 24.38 37.04
CA ARG A 365 12.29 25.37 35.99
C ARG A 365 13.71 25.18 35.47
N LEU A 366 13.99 25.67 34.26
CA LEU A 366 15.35 25.73 33.72
C LEU A 366 15.90 27.14 33.85
N THR A 367 17.15 27.26 34.30
CA THR A 367 17.85 28.55 34.30
C THR A 367 18.08 29.05 32.88
N GLN A 368 18.45 30.32 32.72
CA GLN A 368 18.77 30.88 31.41
C GLN A 368 20.00 30.19 30.79
N GLN A 369 20.99 29.85 31.62
CA GLN A 369 22.23 29.20 31.20
C GLN A 369 22.01 27.74 30.79
N GLU A 370 21.17 27.01 31.54
CA GLU A 370 20.75 25.65 31.16
C GLU A 370 20.00 25.63 29.83
N ARG A 371 19.07 26.57 29.62
CA ARG A 371 18.37 26.71 28.33
C ARG A 371 19.34 26.94 27.17
N GLN A 372 20.34 27.80 27.35
CA GLN A 372 21.37 28.02 26.33
C GLN A 372 22.23 26.78 26.06
N ASN A 373 22.56 26.01 27.10
CA ASN A 373 23.31 24.76 26.96
C ASN A 373 22.49 23.66 26.27
N ILE A 374 21.21 23.52 26.63
CA ILE A 374 20.26 22.59 26.00
C ILE A 374 20.09 22.96 24.52
N ASN A 375 19.88 24.25 24.21
CA ASN A 375 19.77 24.72 22.82
C ASN A 375 21.02 24.41 22.00
N ARG A 376 22.22 24.58 22.56
CA ARG A 376 23.48 24.20 21.87
C ARG A 376 23.54 22.69 21.58
N ARG A 377 23.17 21.85 22.54
CA ARG A 377 23.18 20.38 22.38
C ARG A 377 22.14 19.91 21.37
N GLN A 378 20.92 20.46 21.44
CA GLN A 378 19.86 20.19 20.46
C GLN A 378 20.22 20.67 19.05
N ASN A 379 20.91 21.81 18.90
CA ASN A 379 21.42 22.26 17.60
C ASN A 379 22.51 21.34 17.04
N GLY A 380 23.30 20.70 17.91
CA GLY A 380 24.27 19.68 17.52
C GLY A 380 23.59 18.40 17.02
N ALA A 381 22.58 17.92 17.73
CA ALA A 381 21.79 16.76 17.33
C ALA A 381 21.00 17.01 16.04
N SER A 382 20.35 18.18 15.90
CA SER A 382 19.66 18.58 14.67
C SER A 382 20.60 18.61 13.46
N ARG A 383 21.83 19.11 13.61
CA ARG A 383 22.85 19.09 12.54
C ARG A 383 23.32 17.67 12.22
N GLN A 384 23.30 16.75 13.18
CA GLN A 384 23.61 15.35 12.95
C GLN A 384 22.48 14.64 12.20
N ILE A 385 21.23 14.86 12.57
CA ILE A 385 20.04 14.36 11.84
C ILE A 385 20.09 14.84 10.38
N TYR A 386 20.35 16.13 10.18
CA TYR A 386 20.51 16.72 8.86
C TYR A 386 21.66 16.07 8.07
N ARG A 387 22.84 15.92 8.68
CA ARG A 387 23.98 15.25 8.05
C ARG A 387 23.73 13.77 7.76
N GLN A 388 22.97 13.06 8.60
CA GLN A 388 22.61 11.66 8.35
C GLN A 388 21.68 11.54 7.14
N LYS A 389 20.68 12.43 7.01
CA LYS A 389 19.84 12.51 5.80
C LYS A 389 20.64 12.86 4.53
N HIS A 390 21.65 13.73 4.64
CA HIS A 390 22.41 14.21 3.47
C HIS A 390 23.63 13.35 3.10
N ASN A 391 24.32 12.73 4.06
CA ASN A 391 25.48 11.88 3.81
C ASN A 391 25.08 10.48 3.32
N ALA A 392 23.87 10.00 3.64
CA ALA A 392 23.31 8.81 2.98
C ALA A 392 23.14 9.01 1.45
N ALA A 393 23.05 10.26 0.98
CA ALA A 393 23.04 10.59 -0.45
C ALA A 393 24.45 10.64 -1.09
N HIS A 394 25.53 10.51 -0.31
CA HIS A 394 26.93 10.67 -0.76
C HIS A 394 27.88 9.55 -0.30
N ALA A 395 27.39 8.47 0.30
CA ALA A 395 28.23 7.29 0.54
C ALA A 395 28.66 6.70 -0.82
N PRO A 396 29.95 6.40 -1.04
CA PRO A 396 30.38 5.79 -2.30
C PRO A 396 29.66 4.46 -2.51
N ARG A 397 29.26 4.27 -3.76
CA ARG A 397 28.39 3.23 -4.32
C ARG A 397 28.71 1.81 -3.89
#